data_AF-A0A8E2AYY5-F1
#
_entry.id   AF-A0A8E2AYY5-F1
#
_cell.length_a   1.000
_cell.length_b   1.000
_cell.length_c   1.000
_cell.angle_alpha   90.00
_cell.angle_beta   90.00
_cell.angle_gamma   90.00
#
_symmetry.space_group_name_H-M   'P 1'
#
loop_
_entity.id
_entity.type
_entity.pdbx_description
1 polymer ?
#
loop_
_entity_poly.entity_id
_entity_poly.type
_entity_poly.pdbx_seq_one_letter_code
_entity_poly.pdbx_strand_id
1 'polypeptide(L)'
;MEALNVYDAPLDSLVNSIVDLTHIANPCRYCLIDCVQVVQYHTLRIEEFEDFPPVRYSAISYIWRGNPPDPSVLDVHGTFMVKGAEDGDPISIDVLYHACTASLQQQATHLWLDRLCIMQTNRDDKAWQIRRMFQIYKSCNPCIILPGGIRRLVKLEERTSWIHRGWTLQEVLAPQLALVLFAWALGSGTYDAISEGPVDEVIPGKSAVGRVGEILQTCVGGKMWFTSAHAKDIYDCVSVVPRIFGDFEEDDGPLWALIGAMELKDPEAKLHAVWRSSLMRTSSRPVDMVFSIMGLFDISLDPHAFHADDRLGATIALSQELLRQGKPASWLGISFYLPPCRRLSTFPDFPQTSVSGQARIEIEGRLVNVTGFMDGAYPARWWLKDVPHGSMAADGYLTFTAKAAPILPTGTMRPDVELWTANLRKDDDESDFQFVATDTSVWRLCKAGEAEEALHTTKAFVIMIGEEEVYDIEWMPKWQHQCSIRAMLVEEHAPGKFHRTSYFFLGDSFKSVIRDWKEREFAVGGPDAAEH
;
A
#
# COMPACT_ATOMS: atom_id res chain seq x y z
N MET A 1 2.47 24.13 -27.76
CA MET A 1 1.40 23.34 -27.14
C MET A 1 0.62 24.30 -26.28
N GLU A 2 -0.55 24.72 -26.75
CA GLU A 2 -1.41 25.68 -26.04
C GLU A 2 -2.40 24.89 -25.21
N ALA A 3 -2.62 25.31 -23.96
CA ALA A 3 -3.69 24.80 -23.12
C ALA A 3 -5.02 25.36 -23.64
N LEU A 4 -6.07 24.52 -23.73
CA LEU A 4 -7.40 24.97 -24.13
C LEU A 4 -8.29 25.07 -22.89
N ASN A 5 -8.91 26.23 -22.67
CA ASN A 5 -9.89 26.40 -21.61
C ASN A 5 -11.19 25.64 -21.98
N VAL A 6 -11.56 24.66 -21.15
CA VAL A 6 -12.76 23.81 -21.35
C VAL A 6 -13.87 24.09 -20.34
N TYR A 7 -13.57 24.75 -19.23
CA TYR A 7 -14.55 25.14 -18.22
C TYR A 7 -14.11 26.43 -17.54
N ASP A 8 -15.03 27.38 -17.39
CA ASP A 8 -14.78 28.67 -16.74
C ASP A 8 -16.06 29.18 -16.08
N ALA A 9 -16.08 29.24 -14.74
CA ALA A 9 -17.23 29.73 -13.99
C ALA A 9 -16.82 30.34 -12.63
N PRO A 10 -17.46 31.44 -12.19
CA PRO A 10 -17.25 31.99 -10.84
C PRO A 10 -17.61 30.96 -9.76
N LEU A 11 -16.81 30.86 -8.69
CA LEU A 11 -17.02 29.88 -7.62
C LEU A 11 -18.39 30.02 -6.94
N ASP A 12 -18.85 31.25 -6.72
CA ASP A 12 -20.16 31.53 -6.11
C ASP A 12 -21.33 30.99 -6.96
N SER A 13 -21.15 30.87 -8.28
CA SER A 13 -22.17 30.29 -9.15
C SER A 13 -22.25 28.76 -9.04
N LEU A 14 -21.22 28.13 -8.46
CA LEU A 14 -21.16 26.68 -8.32
C LEU A 14 -21.93 26.15 -7.11
N VAL A 15 -22.29 27.02 -6.16
CA VAL A 15 -22.91 26.59 -4.89
C VAL A 15 -24.19 25.80 -5.15
N ASN A 16 -24.24 24.56 -4.65
CA ASN A 16 -25.31 23.59 -4.86
C ASN A 16 -25.57 23.24 -6.34
N SER A 17 -24.58 23.41 -7.21
CA SER A 17 -24.63 23.04 -8.63
C SER A 17 -23.93 21.69 -8.90
N ILE A 18 -24.03 21.25 -10.16
CA ILE A 18 -23.31 20.09 -10.69
C ILE A 18 -22.44 20.58 -11.86
N VAL A 19 -21.13 20.46 -11.74
CA VAL A 19 -20.19 20.69 -12.83
C VAL A 19 -20.25 19.50 -13.77
N ASP A 20 -20.54 19.75 -15.05
CA ASP A 20 -20.64 18.70 -16.08
C ASP A 20 -19.66 18.96 -17.23
N LEU A 21 -18.66 18.11 -17.34
CA LEU A 21 -17.63 18.20 -18.38
C LEU A 21 -17.97 17.38 -19.65
N THR A 22 -19.08 16.63 -19.64
CA THR A 22 -19.38 15.58 -20.64
C THR A 22 -19.41 16.08 -22.09
N HIS A 23 -19.85 17.32 -22.31
CA HIS A 23 -20.02 17.89 -23.66
C HIS A 23 -19.04 19.01 -23.99
N ILE A 24 -18.11 19.32 -23.09
CA ILE A 24 -17.21 20.47 -23.19
C ILE A 24 -15.72 20.10 -23.13
N ALA A 25 -15.38 18.96 -22.52
CA ALA A 25 -14.01 18.43 -22.50
C ALA A 25 -13.86 17.27 -23.50
N ASN A 26 -12.65 17.10 -24.04
CA ASN A 26 -12.32 15.96 -24.89
C ASN A 26 -11.82 14.77 -24.04
N PRO A 27 -12.27 13.52 -24.33
CA PRO A 27 -11.77 12.35 -23.62
C PRO A 27 -10.30 12.09 -23.97
N CYS A 28 -9.61 11.39 -23.07
CA CYS A 28 -8.21 11.00 -23.21
C CYS A 28 -7.25 12.20 -23.34
N ARG A 29 -7.55 13.27 -22.59
CA ARG A 29 -6.73 14.48 -22.46
C ARG A 29 -6.31 14.68 -21.01
N TYR A 30 -5.23 15.44 -20.80
CA TYR A 30 -4.87 15.87 -19.45
C TYR A 30 -5.65 17.14 -19.12
N CYS A 31 -6.43 17.13 -18.05
CA CYS A 31 -7.11 18.33 -17.56
C CYS A 31 -6.46 18.81 -16.26
N LEU A 32 -6.31 20.12 -16.08
CA LEU A 32 -5.79 20.73 -14.86
C LEU A 32 -6.60 21.97 -14.48
N ILE A 33 -6.75 22.22 -13.19
CA ILE A 33 -7.37 23.43 -12.65
C ILE A 33 -6.31 24.53 -12.58
N ASP A 34 -6.63 25.74 -13.06
CA ASP A 34 -5.76 26.92 -12.89
C ASP A 34 -5.92 27.49 -11.47
N CYS A 35 -4.89 27.30 -10.63
CA CYS A 35 -4.90 27.74 -9.23
C CYS A 35 -4.98 29.27 -9.10
N VAL A 36 -4.44 30.01 -10.06
CA VAL A 36 -4.46 31.48 -10.06
C VAL A 36 -5.89 31.98 -10.22
N GLN A 37 -6.68 31.36 -11.10
CA GLN A 37 -8.10 31.71 -11.26
C GLN A 37 -8.89 31.45 -9.97
N VAL A 38 -8.64 30.33 -9.30
CA VAL A 38 -9.33 29.99 -8.05
C VAL A 38 -9.00 31.00 -6.95
N VAL A 39 -7.71 31.31 -6.75
CA VAL A 39 -7.25 32.09 -5.60
C VAL A 39 -7.39 33.61 -5.80
N GLN A 40 -7.10 34.13 -7.00
CA GLN A 40 -7.09 35.59 -7.24
C GLN A 40 -8.40 36.10 -7.84
N TYR A 41 -9.06 35.28 -8.67
CA TYR A 41 -10.24 35.69 -9.43
C TYR A 41 -11.52 34.97 -8.99
N HIS A 42 -11.45 34.15 -7.93
CA HIS A 42 -12.57 33.37 -7.42
C HIS A 42 -13.34 32.62 -8.52
N THR A 43 -12.60 32.01 -9.45
CA THR A 43 -13.14 31.35 -10.65
C THR A 43 -12.56 29.95 -10.79
N LEU A 44 -13.42 28.95 -11.02
CA LEU A 44 -12.97 27.62 -11.40
C LEU A 44 -12.71 27.62 -12.91
N ARG A 45 -11.43 27.60 -13.29
CA ARG A 45 -11.00 27.35 -14.67
C ARG A 45 -10.35 25.98 -14.79
N ILE A 46 -10.77 25.21 -15.78
CA ILE A 46 -10.15 23.92 -16.15
C ILE A 46 -9.61 24.02 -17.57
N GLU A 47 -8.34 23.66 -17.71
CA GLU A 47 -7.61 23.67 -18.98
C GLU A 47 -7.26 22.26 -19.40
N GLU A 48 -7.46 21.94 -20.68
CA GLU A 48 -7.03 20.68 -21.29
C GLU A 48 -5.70 20.81 -22.03
N PHE A 49 -4.94 19.71 -22.01
CA PHE A 49 -3.66 19.55 -22.70
C PHE A 49 -3.70 18.26 -23.53
N GLU A 50 -3.25 18.38 -24.78
CA GLU A 50 -3.13 17.27 -25.72
C GLU A 50 -2.06 16.26 -25.30
N ASP A 51 -0.89 16.80 -24.95
CA ASP A 51 0.27 16.05 -24.47
C ASP A 51 0.43 16.23 -22.96
N PHE A 52 1.39 15.50 -22.38
CA PHE A 52 1.69 15.61 -20.95
C PHE A 52 1.96 17.09 -20.57
N PRO A 53 1.29 17.64 -19.55
CA PRO A 53 1.33 19.07 -19.30
C PRO A 53 2.77 19.58 -19.05
N PRO A 54 3.24 20.60 -19.79
CA PRO A 54 4.59 21.18 -19.58
C PRO A 54 4.63 22.17 -18.40
N VAL A 55 3.53 22.29 -17.66
CA VAL A 55 3.36 23.21 -16.53
C VAL A 55 3.65 22.50 -15.20
N ARG A 56 4.06 23.27 -14.19
CA ARG A 56 4.15 22.74 -12.82
C ARG A 56 2.74 22.65 -12.23
N TYR A 57 2.39 21.48 -11.76
CA TYR A 57 1.12 21.23 -11.11
C TYR A 57 1.29 20.42 -9.83
N SER A 58 0.37 20.62 -8.89
CA SER A 58 0.19 19.73 -7.75
C SER A 58 -0.87 18.68 -8.08
N ALA A 59 -0.85 17.52 -7.45
CA ALA A 59 -1.93 16.52 -7.55
C ALA A 59 -2.61 16.35 -6.20
N ILE A 60 -3.91 16.10 -6.16
CA ILE A 60 -4.65 15.82 -4.92
C ILE A 60 -4.73 14.32 -4.66
N SER A 61 -4.43 13.94 -3.43
CA SER A 61 -4.75 12.65 -2.83
C SER A 61 -5.88 12.85 -1.82
N TYR A 62 -6.96 12.06 -1.90
CA TYR A 62 -8.06 12.17 -0.95
C TYR A 62 -8.88 10.88 -0.89
N ILE A 63 -9.83 10.83 0.04
CA ILE A 63 -10.84 9.76 0.12
C ILE A 63 -12.18 10.25 -0.42
N TRP A 64 -12.83 9.45 -1.26
CA TRP A 64 -14.08 9.84 -1.95
C TRP A 64 -15.24 10.10 -1.00
N ARG A 65 -15.28 9.40 0.14
CA ARG A 65 -16.16 9.67 1.27
C ARG A 65 -15.30 9.91 2.49
N GLY A 66 -15.19 11.18 2.84
CA GLY A 66 -14.36 11.73 3.87
C GLY A 66 -14.95 11.67 5.26
N ASN A 67 -14.31 12.41 6.16
CA ASN A 67 -14.88 12.69 7.46
C ASN A 67 -16.16 13.53 7.26
N PRO A 68 -17.23 13.25 8.03
CA PRO A 68 -18.47 13.99 7.91
C PRO A 68 -18.25 15.47 8.23
N PRO A 69 -19.12 16.38 7.73
CA PRO A 69 -19.08 17.78 8.09
C PRO A 69 -19.05 17.97 9.61
N ASP A 70 -18.22 18.90 10.09
CA ASP A 70 -18.17 19.27 11.50
C ASP A 70 -19.25 20.32 11.76
N PRO A 71 -20.27 20.06 12.60
CA PRO A 71 -21.32 21.04 12.90
C PRO A 71 -20.81 22.35 13.52
N SER A 72 -19.61 22.33 14.10
CA SER A 72 -18.97 23.51 14.68
C SER A 72 -18.24 24.38 13.65
N VAL A 73 -18.03 23.87 12.44
CA VAL A 73 -17.39 24.57 11.33
C VAL A 73 -18.44 24.87 10.28
N LEU A 74 -18.81 26.14 10.15
CA LEU A 74 -19.73 26.59 9.11
C LEU A 74 -19.05 26.50 7.74
N ASP A 75 -19.73 25.86 6.79
CA ASP A 75 -19.36 25.87 5.38
C ASP A 75 -19.72 27.24 4.80
N VAL A 76 -18.75 28.15 4.76
CA VAL A 76 -19.00 29.57 4.49
C VAL A 76 -19.31 29.79 3.02
N HIS A 77 -18.58 29.13 2.13
CA HIS A 77 -18.69 29.32 0.68
C HIS A 77 -19.51 28.24 -0.01
N GLY A 78 -19.81 27.12 0.67
CA GLY A 78 -20.64 26.06 0.14
C GLY A 78 -19.89 25.09 -0.77
N THR A 79 -20.65 24.22 -1.42
CA THR A 79 -20.12 23.08 -2.16
C THR A 79 -20.81 22.81 -3.47
N PHE A 80 -20.15 22.04 -4.33
CA PHE A 80 -20.70 21.60 -5.61
C PHE A 80 -20.38 20.13 -5.89
N MET A 81 -21.14 19.53 -6.81
CA MET A 81 -20.94 18.15 -7.25
C MET A 81 -20.32 18.11 -8.65
N VAL A 82 -19.85 16.93 -9.06
CA VAL A 82 -19.39 16.67 -10.43
C VAL A 82 -20.23 15.56 -11.06
N LYS A 83 -20.67 15.76 -12.30
CA LYS A 83 -21.45 14.79 -13.06
C LYS A 83 -20.69 13.48 -13.22
N GLY A 84 -21.33 12.34 -12.91
CA GLY A 84 -20.74 11.00 -13.01
C GLY A 84 -19.90 10.57 -11.79
N ALA A 85 -19.80 11.43 -10.77
CA ALA A 85 -19.18 11.13 -9.48
C ALA A 85 -20.09 11.59 -8.33
N GLU A 86 -21.40 11.45 -8.47
CA GLU A 86 -22.38 11.86 -7.44
C GLU A 86 -22.40 10.94 -6.21
N ASP A 87 -21.71 9.81 -6.27
CA ASP A 87 -21.66 8.77 -5.24
C ASP A 87 -20.62 9.02 -4.13
N GLY A 88 -19.76 10.02 -4.26
CA GLY A 88 -18.87 10.50 -3.18
C GLY A 88 -19.27 11.88 -2.66
N ASP A 89 -18.43 12.49 -1.83
CA ASP A 89 -18.75 13.77 -1.20
C ASP A 89 -18.72 14.96 -2.16
N PRO A 90 -19.48 16.04 -1.90
CA PRO A 90 -19.34 17.29 -2.64
C PRO A 90 -17.96 17.92 -2.45
N ILE A 91 -17.47 18.64 -3.46
CA ILE A 91 -16.25 19.45 -3.34
C ILE A 91 -16.59 20.72 -2.56
N SER A 92 -15.85 20.98 -1.48
CA SER A 92 -15.92 22.27 -0.78
C SER A 92 -15.11 23.33 -1.52
N ILE A 93 -15.74 24.50 -1.73
CA ILE A 93 -15.08 25.67 -2.33
C ILE A 93 -13.91 26.12 -1.45
N ASP A 94 -14.07 26.09 -0.13
CA ASP A 94 -13.01 26.40 0.82
C ASP A 94 -11.84 25.41 0.70
N VAL A 95 -12.11 24.11 0.70
CA VAL A 95 -11.04 23.10 0.57
C VAL A 95 -10.29 23.25 -0.75
N LEU A 96 -11.00 23.50 -1.85
CA LEU A 96 -10.39 23.77 -3.16
C LEU A 96 -9.52 25.03 -3.12
N TYR A 97 -10.01 26.11 -2.52
CA TYR A 97 -9.24 27.36 -2.35
C TYR A 97 -7.96 27.14 -1.52
N HIS A 98 -8.05 26.41 -0.41
CA HIS A 98 -6.90 26.08 0.44
C HIS A 98 -5.88 25.23 -0.32
N ALA A 99 -6.34 24.23 -1.07
CA ALA A 99 -5.47 23.37 -1.89
C ALA A 99 -4.77 24.14 -3.02
N CYS A 100 -5.50 25.00 -3.75
CA CYS A 100 -4.92 25.87 -4.77
C CYS A 100 -3.93 26.86 -4.17
N THR A 101 -4.21 27.40 -2.98
CA THR A 101 -3.27 28.30 -2.29
C THR A 101 -1.99 27.57 -1.89
N ALA A 102 -2.10 26.36 -1.31
CA ALA A 102 -0.96 25.52 -0.99
C ALA A 102 -0.13 25.17 -2.24
N SER A 103 -0.80 24.87 -3.36
CA SER A 103 -0.16 24.61 -4.65
C SER A 103 0.67 25.82 -5.14
N LEU A 104 0.09 27.02 -5.10
CA LEU A 104 0.78 28.25 -5.50
C LEU A 104 1.98 28.57 -4.60
N GLN A 105 1.88 28.34 -3.29
CA GLN A 105 3.00 28.51 -2.35
C GLN A 105 4.18 27.57 -2.69
N GLN A 106 3.89 26.42 -3.30
CA GLN A 106 4.88 25.46 -3.78
C GLN A 106 5.28 25.70 -5.25
N GLN A 107 4.92 26.86 -5.82
CA GLN A 107 5.25 27.26 -7.20
C GLN A 107 4.63 26.36 -8.28
N ALA A 108 3.55 25.65 -7.96
CA ALA A 108 2.71 24.96 -8.91
C ALA A 108 1.51 25.85 -9.26
N THR A 109 1.38 26.19 -10.53
CA THR A 109 0.30 27.09 -11.00
C THR A 109 -1.00 26.35 -11.27
N HIS A 110 -0.94 25.02 -11.32
CA HIS A 110 -2.06 24.15 -11.67
C HIS A 110 -2.28 23.06 -10.63
N LEU A 111 -3.50 22.51 -10.62
CA LEU A 111 -3.89 21.43 -9.73
C LEU A 111 -4.57 20.31 -10.52
N TRP A 112 -4.13 19.07 -10.31
CA TRP A 112 -4.83 17.87 -10.75
C TRP A 112 -5.66 17.32 -9.60
N LEU A 113 -6.98 17.26 -9.78
CA LEU A 113 -7.93 16.63 -8.87
C LEU A 113 -8.76 15.64 -9.69
N ASP A 114 -8.61 14.33 -9.46
CA ASP A 114 -9.24 13.27 -10.27
C ASP A 114 -10.73 13.55 -10.56
N ARG A 115 -11.45 14.13 -9.60
CA ARG A 115 -12.88 14.42 -9.69
C ARG A 115 -13.24 15.43 -10.74
N LEU A 116 -12.35 16.40 -11.00
CA LEU A 116 -12.53 17.46 -11.99
C LEU A 116 -11.65 17.27 -13.23
N CYS A 117 -10.58 16.49 -13.11
CA CYS A 117 -9.57 16.32 -14.15
C CYS A 117 -9.72 15.01 -14.93
N ILE A 118 -10.65 14.14 -14.54
CA ILE A 118 -11.06 12.93 -15.27
C ILE A 118 -12.51 13.11 -15.67
N MET A 119 -12.85 12.74 -16.91
CA MET A 119 -14.24 12.70 -17.36
C MET A 119 -14.96 11.53 -16.69
N GLN A 120 -15.64 11.81 -15.57
CA GLN A 120 -16.26 10.80 -14.72
C GLN A 120 -17.40 10.03 -15.43
N THR A 121 -17.95 10.58 -16.50
CA THR A 121 -19.00 9.96 -17.34
C THR A 121 -18.45 9.10 -18.48
N ASN A 122 -17.13 9.10 -18.72
CA ASN A 122 -16.51 8.42 -19.86
C ASN A 122 -15.61 7.25 -19.39
N ARG A 123 -15.92 6.03 -19.87
CA ARG A 123 -15.17 4.82 -19.50
C ARG A 123 -13.78 4.76 -20.12
N ASP A 124 -13.65 5.19 -21.37
CA ASP A 124 -12.38 5.18 -22.11
C ASP A 124 -11.39 6.17 -21.47
N ASP A 125 -11.88 7.35 -21.08
CA ASP A 125 -11.10 8.35 -20.34
C ASP A 125 -10.62 7.78 -19.00
N LYS A 126 -11.50 7.16 -18.20
CA LYS A 126 -11.09 6.53 -16.93
C LYS A 126 -9.99 5.50 -17.13
N ALA A 127 -10.12 4.61 -18.11
CA ALA A 127 -9.10 3.61 -18.39
C ALA A 127 -7.80 4.23 -18.91
N TRP A 128 -7.89 5.29 -19.72
CA TRP A 128 -6.75 6.05 -20.21
C TRP A 128 -5.99 6.76 -19.08
N GLN A 129 -6.74 7.34 -18.12
CA GLN A 129 -6.21 8.01 -16.93
C GLN A 129 -5.56 7.02 -15.96
N ILE A 130 -6.20 5.87 -15.68
CA ILE A 130 -5.63 4.83 -14.80
C ILE A 130 -4.23 4.41 -15.27
N ARG A 131 -4.05 4.21 -16.58
CA ARG A 131 -2.74 3.87 -17.18
C ARG A 131 -1.67 4.94 -17.00
N ARG A 132 -2.08 6.20 -16.84
CA ARG A 132 -1.22 7.39 -16.73
C ARG A 132 -1.10 7.91 -15.32
N MET A 133 -1.92 7.42 -14.40
CA MET A 133 -2.05 7.99 -13.07
C MET A 133 -0.73 7.95 -12.31
N PHE A 134 0.02 6.87 -12.44
CA PHE A 134 1.38 6.81 -11.88
C PHE A 134 2.27 7.94 -12.39
N GLN A 135 2.28 8.19 -13.71
CA GLN A 135 3.07 9.28 -14.30
C GLN A 135 2.56 10.66 -13.87
N ILE A 136 1.24 10.82 -13.71
CA ILE A 136 0.62 12.06 -13.20
C ILE A 136 1.10 12.34 -11.76
N TYR A 137 1.06 11.36 -10.86
CA TYR A 137 1.56 11.54 -9.50
C TYR A 137 3.08 11.66 -9.44
N LYS A 138 3.82 10.90 -10.25
CA LYS A 138 5.29 10.97 -10.32
C LYS A 138 5.81 12.33 -10.77
N SER A 139 5.08 13.01 -11.65
CA SER A 139 5.50 14.30 -12.22
C SER A 139 4.93 15.52 -11.48
N CYS A 140 4.01 15.32 -10.54
CA CYS A 140 3.46 16.42 -9.77
C CYS A 140 4.48 16.94 -8.75
N ASN A 141 4.36 18.21 -8.37
CA ASN A 141 5.15 18.80 -7.30
C ASN A 141 4.38 19.90 -6.58
N PRO A 142 3.92 19.68 -5.34
CA PRO A 142 3.84 18.40 -4.61
C PRO A 142 2.56 17.61 -4.92
N CYS A 143 2.47 16.38 -4.42
CA CYS A 143 1.18 15.77 -4.13
C CYS A 143 0.65 16.34 -2.79
N ILE A 144 -0.57 16.88 -2.79
CA ILE A 144 -1.24 17.42 -1.61
C ILE A 144 -2.30 16.42 -1.15
N ILE A 145 -2.15 15.94 0.07
CA ILE A 145 -3.01 14.94 0.68
C ILE A 145 -4.07 15.63 1.54
N LEU A 146 -5.32 15.23 1.34
CA LEU A 146 -6.50 15.60 2.12
C LEU A 146 -7.06 14.34 2.80
N PRO A 147 -6.52 13.92 3.96
CA PRO A 147 -6.87 12.65 4.58
C PRO A 147 -8.35 12.56 4.96
N GLY A 148 -8.94 13.70 5.34
CA GLY A 148 -10.36 13.83 5.66
C GLY A 148 -11.29 13.94 4.45
N GLY A 149 -10.78 13.89 3.23
CA GLY A 149 -11.55 14.10 2.00
C GLY A 149 -11.64 15.57 1.58
N ILE A 150 -12.48 15.83 0.58
CA ILE A 150 -12.61 17.15 -0.08
C ILE A 150 -13.77 17.99 0.45
N ARG A 151 -14.51 17.48 1.45
CA ARG A 151 -15.65 18.18 2.04
C ARG A 151 -15.23 19.18 3.12
N ARG A 152 -14.16 18.88 3.86
CA ARG A 152 -13.56 19.77 4.85
C ARG A 152 -12.11 19.35 5.12
N LEU A 153 -11.32 20.28 5.64
CA LEU A 153 -10.05 19.94 6.26
C LEU A 153 -10.28 19.35 7.66
N VAL A 154 -9.50 18.33 8.00
CA VAL A 154 -9.47 17.72 9.34
C VAL A 154 -8.27 18.25 10.12
N LYS A 155 -8.35 18.27 11.45
CA LYS A 155 -7.21 18.56 12.33
C LYS A 155 -6.27 17.36 12.40
N LEU A 156 -5.05 17.57 12.90
CA LEU A 156 -4.08 16.49 13.06
C LEU A 156 -4.57 15.39 14.01
N GLU A 157 -5.39 15.74 15.01
CA GLU A 157 -5.90 14.83 16.04
C GLU A 157 -7.11 13.99 15.60
N GLU A 158 -7.69 14.30 14.45
CA GLU A 158 -8.87 13.58 13.93
C GLU A 158 -8.44 12.33 13.16
N ARG A 159 -9.03 11.17 13.47
CA ARG A 159 -8.80 9.94 12.72
C ARG A 159 -9.47 9.99 11.34
N THR A 160 -8.79 9.49 10.32
CA THR A 160 -9.32 9.36 8.96
C THR A 160 -9.16 7.93 8.44
N SER A 161 -9.86 7.60 7.35
CA SER A 161 -9.76 6.28 6.70
C SER A 161 -8.70 6.23 5.59
N TRP A 162 -7.92 7.30 5.41
CA TRP A 162 -7.03 7.49 4.26
C TRP A 162 -5.95 6.39 4.13
N ILE A 163 -5.40 5.93 5.25
CA ILE A 163 -4.34 4.91 5.28
C ILE A 163 -4.82 3.53 4.80
N HIS A 164 -6.13 3.30 4.83
CA HIS A 164 -6.70 2.03 4.42
C HIS A 164 -7.03 1.98 2.92
N ARG A 165 -6.94 3.08 2.17
CA ARG A 165 -7.27 3.08 0.74
C ARG A 165 -6.09 2.54 -0.09
N GLY A 166 -6.38 1.74 -1.12
CA GLY A 166 -5.36 1.18 -2.01
C GLY A 166 -4.63 2.25 -2.82
N TRP A 167 -5.40 3.14 -3.48
CA TRP A 167 -4.87 4.20 -4.35
C TRP A 167 -3.92 5.17 -3.63
N THR A 168 -4.13 5.42 -2.34
CA THR A 168 -3.31 6.39 -1.58
C THR A 168 -1.85 5.99 -1.43
N LEU A 169 -1.50 4.71 -1.65
CA LEU A 169 -0.11 4.26 -1.63
C LEU A 169 0.70 4.87 -2.79
N GLN A 170 0.19 4.80 -4.01
CA GLN A 170 0.83 5.42 -5.17
C GLN A 170 0.94 6.93 -5.03
N GLU A 171 -0.12 7.54 -4.48
CA GLU A 171 -0.25 8.98 -4.32
C GLU A 171 0.82 9.57 -3.38
N VAL A 172 1.44 8.74 -2.54
CA VAL A 172 2.55 9.13 -1.65
C VAL A 172 3.92 8.69 -2.16
N LEU A 173 4.01 7.51 -2.75
CA LEU A 173 5.30 6.93 -3.15
C LEU A 173 5.79 7.38 -4.53
N ALA A 174 4.89 7.74 -5.44
CA ALA A 174 5.25 8.22 -6.77
C ALA A 174 5.83 9.66 -6.79
N PRO A 175 5.24 10.66 -6.11
CA PRO A 175 5.75 12.04 -6.16
C PRO A 175 7.08 12.19 -5.43
N GLN A 176 7.86 13.21 -5.81
CA GLN A 176 9.09 13.57 -5.07
C GLN A 176 8.80 14.21 -3.71
N LEU A 177 7.67 14.91 -3.59
CA LEU A 177 7.23 15.59 -2.38
C LEU A 177 5.75 15.35 -2.18
N ALA A 178 5.39 14.83 -1.01
CA ALA A 178 4.02 14.69 -0.56
C ALA A 178 3.81 15.54 0.70
N LEU A 179 2.81 16.42 0.65
CA LEU A 179 2.40 17.29 1.76
C LEU A 179 1.00 16.89 2.22
N VAL A 180 0.74 16.94 3.52
CA VAL A 180 -0.60 16.84 4.08
C VAL A 180 -1.12 18.23 4.38
N LEU A 181 -2.32 18.56 3.88
CA LEU A 181 -3.01 19.81 4.16
C LEU A 181 -4.11 19.54 5.20
N PHE A 182 -4.04 20.27 6.32
CA PHE A 182 -4.91 20.05 7.48
C PHE A 182 -5.39 21.37 8.09
N ALA A 183 -6.47 21.29 8.87
CA ALA A 183 -7.01 22.43 9.61
C ALA A 183 -6.06 22.78 10.76
N TRP A 184 -5.64 24.04 10.82
CA TRP A 184 -4.60 24.49 11.74
C TRP A 184 -4.73 25.97 12.08
N ALA A 185 -4.57 26.31 13.36
CA ALA A 185 -4.78 27.67 13.87
C ALA A 185 -3.55 28.27 14.58
N LEU A 186 -2.46 27.51 14.74
CA LEU A 186 -1.30 27.91 15.55
C LEU A 186 -0.19 28.61 14.76
N GLY A 187 -0.46 28.96 13.48
CA GLY A 187 0.52 29.55 12.59
C GLY A 187 1.60 28.57 12.13
N SER A 188 2.60 29.10 11.41
CA SER A 188 3.79 28.33 11.05
C SER A 188 4.64 28.05 12.29
N GLY A 189 5.43 26.98 12.24
CA GLY A 189 6.33 26.61 13.32
C GLY A 189 7.02 25.28 13.04
N THR A 190 7.50 24.64 14.10
CA THR A 190 8.13 23.32 14.03
C THR A 190 7.48 22.40 15.04
N TYR A 191 7.44 21.12 14.75
CA TYR A 191 7.12 20.11 15.75
C TYR A 191 8.35 19.25 16.06
N ASP A 192 8.33 18.66 17.25
CA ASP A 192 9.32 17.71 17.77
C ASP A 192 8.61 16.47 18.32
N ALA A 193 9.11 15.27 17.97
CA ALA A 193 8.55 13.96 18.26
C ALA A 193 9.61 12.86 17.99
N ILE A 194 9.21 11.71 17.43
CA ILE A 194 10.17 10.79 16.81
C ILE A 194 10.81 11.36 15.53
N SER A 195 10.19 12.40 14.97
CA SER A 195 10.70 13.20 13.88
C SER A 195 10.53 14.68 14.22
N GLU A 196 11.37 15.52 13.62
CA GLU A 196 11.23 16.97 13.65
C GLU A 196 10.92 17.47 12.25
N GLY A 197 10.05 18.47 12.15
CA GLY A 197 9.61 18.98 10.86
C GLY A 197 8.90 20.33 10.93
N PRO A 198 8.89 21.10 9.82
CA PRO A 198 8.13 22.34 9.74
C PRO A 198 6.63 22.07 9.55
N VAL A 199 5.83 22.98 10.09
CA VAL A 199 4.43 23.19 9.70
C VAL A 199 4.36 24.57 9.08
N ASP A 200 3.97 24.66 7.81
CA ASP A 200 3.88 25.91 7.07
C ASP A 200 2.42 26.32 6.93
N GLU A 201 2.08 27.49 7.48
CA GLU A 201 0.74 28.04 7.38
C GLU A 201 0.37 28.38 5.93
N VAL A 202 -0.77 27.86 5.48
CA VAL A 202 -1.30 28.11 4.14
C VAL A 202 -2.27 29.28 4.18
N ILE A 203 -3.30 29.18 5.04
CA ILE A 203 -4.29 30.22 5.25
C ILE A 203 -4.24 30.63 6.72
N PRO A 204 -3.96 31.92 7.02
CA PRO A 204 -3.83 32.43 8.38
C PRO A 204 -4.95 31.97 9.33
N GLY A 205 -4.57 31.24 10.37
CA GLY A 205 -5.47 30.74 11.41
C GLY A 205 -6.48 29.68 10.94
N LYS A 206 -6.36 29.14 9.72
CA LYS A 206 -7.30 28.14 9.18
C LYS A 206 -6.66 26.83 8.74
N SER A 207 -5.49 26.86 8.09
CA SER A 207 -4.86 25.63 7.59
C SER A 207 -3.35 25.75 7.42
N ALA A 208 -2.69 24.60 7.48
CA ALA A 208 -1.25 24.47 7.25
C ALA A 208 -0.92 23.19 6.47
N VAL A 209 0.30 23.12 5.97
CA VAL A 209 0.89 21.91 5.38
C VAL A 209 2.04 21.39 6.21
N GLY A 210 2.21 20.07 6.20
CA GLY A 210 3.38 19.38 6.74
C GLY A 210 3.80 18.25 5.79
N ARG A 211 5.04 17.78 5.90
CA ARG A 211 5.53 16.67 5.09
C ARG A 211 4.92 15.36 5.55
N VAL A 212 4.47 14.53 4.60
CA VAL A 212 3.70 13.32 4.92
C VAL A 212 4.50 12.31 5.71
N GLY A 213 5.74 12.00 5.31
CA GLY A 213 6.55 11.01 6.04
C GLY A 213 6.85 11.43 7.47
N GLU A 214 7.06 12.73 7.64
CA GLU A 214 7.32 13.44 8.87
C GLU A 214 6.10 13.38 9.82
N ILE A 215 4.92 13.81 9.37
CA ILE A 215 3.65 13.72 10.12
C ILE A 215 3.23 12.27 10.38
N LEU A 216 3.44 11.37 9.42
CA LEU A 216 3.14 9.93 9.56
C LEU A 216 3.90 9.30 10.72
N GLN A 217 5.18 9.65 10.88
CA GLN A 217 5.98 9.19 12.02
C GLN A 217 5.42 9.72 13.35
N THR A 218 4.89 10.94 13.40
CA THR A 218 4.24 11.45 14.62
C THR A 218 2.97 10.68 15.01
N CYS A 219 2.21 10.15 14.04
CA CYS A 219 1.06 9.27 14.31
C CYS A 219 1.49 7.96 14.99
N VAL A 220 2.60 7.37 14.55
CA VAL A 220 3.18 6.17 15.18
C VAL A 220 3.71 6.47 16.58
N GLY A 221 4.23 7.67 16.80
CA GLY A 221 4.76 8.08 18.11
C GLY A 221 3.67 8.38 19.13
N GLY A 222 2.43 8.55 18.66
CA GLY A 222 1.26 8.86 19.47
C GLY A 222 1.26 10.27 20.08
N LYS A 223 2.32 11.07 19.88
CA LYS A 223 2.44 12.42 20.44
C LYS A 223 3.50 13.25 19.72
N MET A 224 3.22 14.54 19.56
CA MET A 224 4.20 15.54 19.13
C MET A 224 4.05 16.83 19.95
N TRP A 225 5.10 17.64 19.99
CA TRP A 225 5.09 18.98 20.58
C TRP A 225 5.32 20.01 19.48
N PHE A 226 4.40 20.95 19.33
CA PHE A 226 4.49 22.02 18.34
C PHE A 226 4.92 23.34 18.99
N THR A 227 5.89 24.00 18.40
CA THR A 227 6.37 25.33 18.79
C THR A 227 6.11 26.31 17.65
N SER A 228 5.27 27.32 17.90
CA SER A 228 4.94 28.34 16.91
C SER A 228 6.17 29.21 16.60
N ALA A 229 6.28 29.70 15.36
CA ALA A 229 7.31 30.68 14.98
C ALA A 229 7.18 32.01 15.76
N HIS A 230 6.04 32.26 16.40
CA HIS A 230 5.79 33.42 17.27
C HIS A 230 5.98 33.12 18.77
N ALA A 231 6.40 31.89 19.13
CA ALA A 231 6.67 31.50 20.51
C ALA A 231 7.78 32.38 21.11
N LYS A 232 7.61 32.77 22.37
CA LYS A 232 8.61 33.61 23.08
C LYS A 232 9.76 32.79 23.68
N ASP A 233 9.54 31.50 23.88
CA ASP A 233 10.48 30.55 24.48
C ASP A 233 10.17 29.13 23.97
N ILE A 234 11.15 28.23 24.02
CA ILE A 234 11.04 26.82 23.59
C ILE A 234 10.03 26.02 24.42
N TYR A 235 9.70 26.50 25.63
CA TYR A 235 8.69 25.88 26.50
C TYR A 235 7.25 26.32 26.15
N ASP A 236 7.08 27.32 25.28
CA ASP A 236 5.78 27.76 24.75
C ASP A 236 5.35 26.85 23.59
N CYS A 237 5.22 25.55 23.91
CA CYS A 237 4.87 24.50 22.97
C CYS A 237 3.51 23.87 23.33
N VAL A 238 2.80 23.42 22.29
CA VAL A 238 1.50 22.76 22.42
C VAL A 238 1.66 21.27 22.12
N SER A 239 1.16 20.44 23.02
CA SER A 239 1.10 19.00 22.79
C SER A 239 -0.06 18.66 21.85
N VAL A 240 0.23 17.87 20.81
CA VAL A 240 -0.74 17.35 19.84
C VAL A 240 -0.64 15.82 19.83
N VAL A 241 -1.77 15.13 19.65
CA VAL A 241 -1.84 13.66 19.50
C VAL A 241 -2.27 13.37 18.07
N PRO A 242 -1.34 13.19 17.13
CA PRO A 242 -1.69 13.07 15.71
C PRO A 242 -2.36 11.72 15.41
N ARG A 243 -3.53 11.76 14.79
CA ARG A 243 -4.30 10.59 14.32
C ARG A 243 -4.75 10.72 12.86
N ILE A 244 -4.32 11.78 12.17
CA ILE A 244 -4.76 12.11 10.80
C ILE A 244 -4.55 11.00 9.78
N PHE A 245 -3.50 10.18 9.94
CA PHE A 245 -3.22 9.02 9.09
C PHE A 245 -3.61 7.68 9.71
N GLY A 246 -4.25 7.66 10.88
CA GLY A 246 -4.57 6.42 11.59
C GLY A 246 -4.19 6.50 13.06
N ASP A 247 -4.72 5.56 13.82
CA ASP A 247 -4.44 5.42 15.25
C ASP A 247 -3.33 4.40 15.47
N PHE A 248 -2.33 4.71 16.31
CA PHE A 248 -1.23 3.79 16.57
C PHE A 248 -1.69 2.45 17.18
N GLU A 249 -2.76 2.42 17.98
CA GLU A 249 -3.21 1.16 18.61
C GLU A 249 -3.97 0.27 17.63
N GLU A 250 -4.71 0.87 16.68
CA GLU A 250 -5.57 0.13 15.76
C GLU A 250 -4.97 -0.07 14.36
N ASP A 251 -4.10 0.84 13.94
CA ASP A 251 -3.62 0.98 12.56
C ASP A 251 -2.07 0.90 12.47
N ASP A 252 -1.38 0.38 13.50
CA ASP A 252 0.09 0.23 13.55
C ASP A 252 0.66 -0.42 12.27
N GLY A 253 0.09 -1.54 11.83
CA GLY A 253 0.54 -2.26 10.64
C GLY A 253 0.51 -1.42 9.35
N PRO A 254 -0.65 -0.88 8.94
CA PRO A 254 -0.74 0.02 7.79
C PRO A 254 0.21 1.23 7.85
N LEU A 255 0.39 1.82 9.04
CA LEU A 255 1.31 2.94 9.26
C LEU A 255 2.77 2.52 9.00
N TRP A 256 3.23 1.44 9.63
CA TRP A 256 4.59 0.93 9.44
C TRP A 256 4.87 0.42 8.04
N ALA A 257 3.90 -0.22 7.38
CA ALA A 257 4.08 -0.66 6.01
C ALA A 257 4.21 0.52 5.03
N LEU A 258 3.51 1.64 5.28
CA LEU A 258 3.71 2.86 4.50
C LEU A 258 5.08 3.48 4.79
N ILE A 259 5.49 3.59 6.07
CA ILE A 259 6.83 4.08 6.43
C ILE A 259 7.92 3.24 5.74
N GLY A 260 7.81 1.91 5.79
CA GLY A 260 8.74 1.01 5.11
C GLY A 260 8.81 1.27 3.61
N ALA A 261 7.67 1.40 2.93
CA ALA A 261 7.63 1.67 1.50
C ALA A 261 8.21 3.06 1.12
N MET A 262 8.15 4.04 2.03
CA MET A 262 8.72 5.38 1.84
C MET A 262 10.24 5.42 2.09
N GLU A 263 10.71 4.82 3.19
CA GLU A 263 12.04 5.05 3.75
C GLU A 263 13.09 3.99 3.36
N LEU A 264 12.67 2.77 3.01
CA LEU A 264 13.61 1.71 2.64
C LEU A 264 14.46 2.14 1.45
N LYS A 265 15.77 1.92 1.51
CA LYS A 265 16.70 2.31 0.43
C LYS A 265 16.93 1.18 -0.57
N ASP A 266 16.88 -0.07 -0.10
CA ASP A 266 17.05 -1.25 -0.92
C ASP A 266 15.87 -1.42 -1.91
N PRO A 267 16.12 -1.55 -3.23
CA PRO A 267 15.07 -1.68 -4.22
C PRO A 267 14.16 -2.90 -4.01
N GLU A 268 14.70 -4.05 -3.63
CA GLU A 268 13.92 -5.27 -3.41
C GLU A 268 13.09 -5.17 -2.14
N ALA A 269 13.65 -4.56 -1.10
CA ALA A 269 12.93 -4.24 0.13
C ALA A 269 11.71 -3.34 -0.15
N LYS A 270 11.87 -2.33 -1.02
CA LYS A 270 10.75 -1.49 -1.46
C LYS A 270 9.66 -2.30 -2.16
N LEU A 271 10.01 -3.20 -3.07
CA LEU A 271 9.03 -4.03 -3.77
C LEU A 271 8.21 -4.88 -2.78
N HIS A 272 8.88 -5.52 -1.82
CA HIS A 272 8.23 -6.31 -0.78
C HIS A 272 7.33 -5.43 0.12
N ALA A 273 7.81 -4.25 0.53
CA ALA A 273 7.03 -3.30 1.34
C ALA A 273 5.77 -2.80 0.62
N VAL A 274 5.83 -2.57 -0.70
CA VAL A 274 4.65 -2.20 -1.51
C VAL A 274 3.61 -3.32 -1.47
N TRP A 275 3.99 -4.58 -1.67
CA TRP A 275 3.06 -5.70 -1.58
C TRP A 275 2.41 -5.81 -0.19
N ARG A 276 3.21 -5.71 0.87
CA ARG A 276 2.69 -5.75 2.25
C ARG A 276 1.72 -4.62 2.54
N SER A 277 2.07 -3.39 2.14
CA SER A 277 1.21 -2.23 2.31
C SER A 277 -0.09 -2.39 1.53
N SER A 278 -0.03 -2.93 0.30
CA SER A 278 -1.21 -3.19 -0.52
C SER A 278 -2.18 -4.21 0.12
N LEU A 279 -1.67 -5.20 0.85
CA LEU A 279 -2.48 -6.25 1.46
C LEU A 279 -3.31 -5.74 2.65
N MET A 280 -2.84 -4.69 3.32
CA MET A 280 -3.55 -4.05 4.44
C MET A 280 -4.49 -2.92 4.01
N ARG A 281 -4.70 -2.76 2.69
CA ARG A 281 -5.51 -1.71 2.09
C ARG A 281 -6.69 -2.30 1.31
N THR A 282 -7.68 -1.45 1.06
CA THR A 282 -8.94 -1.79 0.39
C THR A 282 -9.23 -0.82 -0.75
N SER A 283 -10.01 -1.32 -1.71
CA SER A 283 -10.58 -0.53 -2.79
C SER A 283 -12.00 -1.00 -3.03
N SER A 284 -12.83 -0.10 -3.56
CA SER A 284 -14.21 -0.42 -3.93
C SER A 284 -14.32 -1.49 -5.02
N ARG A 285 -13.32 -1.58 -5.90
CA ARG A 285 -13.25 -2.58 -6.98
C ARG A 285 -12.05 -3.49 -6.74
N PRO A 286 -12.21 -4.82 -6.82
CA PRO A 286 -11.11 -5.75 -6.59
C PRO A 286 -9.89 -5.53 -7.50
N VAL A 287 -10.12 -5.27 -8.80
CA VAL A 287 -9.03 -5.05 -9.77
C VAL A 287 -8.21 -3.79 -9.47
N ASP A 288 -8.83 -2.77 -8.88
CA ASP A 288 -8.16 -1.51 -8.57
C ASP A 288 -7.05 -1.67 -7.53
N MET A 289 -7.08 -2.74 -6.71
CA MET A 289 -5.97 -3.06 -5.80
C MET A 289 -4.65 -3.35 -6.55
N VAL A 290 -4.75 -3.83 -7.79
CA VAL A 290 -3.60 -4.07 -8.67
C VAL A 290 -3.23 -2.80 -9.41
N PHE A 291 -4.21 -2.10 -9.99
CA PHE A 291 -3.95 -0.85 -10.71
C PHE A 291 -3.38 0.24 -9.80
N SER A 292 -3.72 0.24 -8.51
CA SER A 292 -3.18 1.19 -7.54
C SER A 292 -1.70 1.01 -7.22
N ILE A 293 -1.09 -0.11 -7.60
CA ILE A 293 0.31 -0.40 -7.29
C ILE A 293 1.16 -0.75 -8.51
N MET A 294 0.57 -1.06 -9.67
CA MET A 294 1.32 -1.48 -10.86
C MET A 294 2.43 -0.48 -11.24
N GLY A 295 2.17 0.82 -11.14
CA GLY A 295 3.15 1.86 -11.46
C GLY A 295 4.34 1.88 -10.49
N LEU A 296 4.14 1.51 -9.23
CA LEU A 296 5.20 1.37 -8.23
C LEU A 296 6.17 0.22 -8.55
N PHE A 297 5.74 -0.72 -9.39
CA PHE A 297 6.56 -1.79 -9.94
C PHE A 297 7.12 -1.46 -11.33
N ASP A 298 6.98 -0.22 -11.83
CA ASP A 298 7.30 0.18 -13.21
C ASP A 298 6.52 -0.63 -14.26
N ILE A 299 5.25 -0.94 -13.97
CA ILE A 299 4.37 -1.75 -14.81
C ILE A 299 3.10 -0.96 -15.15
N SER A 300 2.60 -1.13 -16.37
CA SER A 300 1.33 -0.57 -16.81
C SER A 300 0.51 -1.64 -17.52
N LEU A 301 -0.56 -2.10 -16.87
CA LEU A 301 -1.52 -3.05 -17.42
C LEU A 301 -2.62 -2.31 -18.20
N ASP A 302 -3.33 -3.01 -19.10
CA ASP A 302 -4.53 -2.47 -19.76
C ASP A 302 -5.77 -2.64 -18.89
N PRO A 303 -6.41 -1.57 -18.39
CA PRO A 303 -7.65 -1.71 -17.64
C PRO A 303 -8.80 -2.33 -18.42
N HIS A 304 -8.77 -2.30 -19.76
CA HIS A 304 -9.78 -2.96 -20.60
C HIS A 304 -9.63 -4.48 -20.64
N ALA A 305 -8.46 -5.02 -20.30
CA ALA A 305 -8.20 -6.45 -20.31
C ALA A 305 -8.81 -7.17 -19.09
N PHE A 306 -9.32 -6.44 -18.10
CA PHE A 306 -9.80 -7.00 -16.83
C PHE A 306 -11.21 -6.52 -16.50
N HIS A 307 -12.00 -7.40 -15.91
CA HIS A 307 -13.29 -7.04 -15.30
C HIS A 307 -13.07 -6.35 -13.95
N ALA A 308 -14.06 -5.59 -13.46
CA ALA A 308 -13.95 -4.87 -12.19
C ALA A 308 -13.64 -5.78 -10.99
N ASP A 309 -14.14 -7.02 -11.04
CA ASP A 309 -13.95 -8.02 -9.98
C ASP A 309 -12.76 -8.96 -10.25
N ASP A 310 -12.04 -8.79 -11.36
CA ASP A 310 -10.92 -9.65 -11.75
C ASP A 310 -9.60 -9.22 -11.09
N ARG A 311 -9.56 -9.34 -9.75
CA ARG A 311 -8.32 -9.11 -8.98
C ARG A 311 -7.27 -10.17 -9.27
N LEU A 312 -7.70 -11.42 -9.42
CA LEU A 312 -6.79 -12.55 -9.56
C LEU A 312 -6.05 -12.51 -10.90
N GLY A 313 -6.76 -12.34 -12.02
CA GLY A 313 -6.16 -12.24 -13.34
C GLY A 313 -5.21 -11.04 -13.44
N ALA A 314 -5.61 -9.90 -12.89
CA ALA A 314 -4.74 -8.72 -12.83
C ALA A 314 -3.49 -8.96 -11.96
N THR A 315 -3.61 -9.67 -10.84
CA THR A 315 -2.45 -10.03 -10.00
C THR A 315 -1.49 -10.95 -10.73
N ILE A 316 -2.00 -11.97 -11.43
CA ILE A 316 -1.17 -12.86 -12.27
C ILE A 316 -0.46 -12.05 -13.35
N ALA A 317 -1.16 -11.17 -14.06
CA ALA A 317 -0.55 -10.33 -15.11
C ALA A 317 0.53 -9.39 -14.55
N LEU A 318 0.29 -8.78 -13.39
CA LEU A 318 1.28 -7.93 -12.71
C LEU A 318 2.52 -8.75 -12.31
N SER A 319 2.32 -9.91 -11.70
CA SER A 319 3.41 -10.80 -11.30
C SER A 319 4.21 -11.35 -12.48
N GLN A 320 3.55 -11.71 -13.59
CA GLN A 320 4.19 -12.12 -14.83
C GLN A 320 5.12 -11.04 -15.37
N GLU A 321 4.63 -9.81 -15.45
CA GLU A 321 5.41 -8.69 -15.94
C GLU A 321 6.56 -8.33 -14.98
N LEU A 322 6.34 -8.40 -13.66
CA LEU A 322 7.38 -8.20 -12.65
C LEU A 322 8.56 -9.16 -12.86
N LEU A 323 8.26 -10.45 -13.00
CA LEU A 323 9.26 -11.49 -13.25
C LEU A 323 9.92 -11.33 -14.63
N ARG A 324 9.17 -10.94 -15.66
CA ARG A 324 9.70 -10.68 -17.01
C ARG A 324 10.73 -9.55 -17.02
N GLN A 325 10.59 -8.57 -16.13
CA GLN A 325 11.57 -7.49 -15.92
C GLN A 325 12.81 -7.96 -15.12
N GLY A 326 12.87 -9.23 -14.71
CA GLY A 326 13.97 -9.79 -13.93
C GLY A 326 13.92 -9.44 -12.44
N LYS A 327 12.83 -8.83 -11.95
CA LYS A 327 12.63 -8.54 -10.52
C LYS A 327 12.30 -9.85 -9.77
N PRO A 328 12.62 -9.98 -8.46
CA PRO A 328 12.33 -11.18 -7.69
C PRO A 328 10.81 -11.37 -7.49
N ALA A 329 10.40 -12.58 -7.09
CA ALA A 329 9.03 -12.87 -6.69
C ALA A 329 8.69 -12.25 -5.32
N SER A 330 8.81 -10.92 -5.21
CA SER A 330 8.78 -10.13 -3.97
C SER A 330 7.46 -10.19 -3.18
N TRP A 331 6.45 -10.90 -3.68
CA TRP A 331 5.22 -11.21 -2.95
C TRP A 331 5.36 -12.47 -2.07
N LEU A 332 6.40 -13.28 -2.26
CA LEU A 332 6.61 -14.47 -1.46
C LEU A 332 6.83 -14.09 0.00
N GLY A 333 5.99 -14.65 0.87
CA GLY A 333 6.12 -14.42 2.30
C GLY A 333 5.59 -13.07 2.78
N ILE A 334 4.84 -12.30 1.98
CA ILE A 334 4.28 -11.00 2.44
C ILE A 334 3.38 -11.10 3.69
N SER A 335 2.89 -12.30 3.99
CA SER A 335 2.34 -12.72 5.27
C SER A 335 2.63 -14.22 5.46
N PHE A 336 3.02 -14.61 6.67
CA PHE A 336 3.28 -16.02 7.02
C PHE A 336 2.12 -16.71 7.72
N TYR A 337 1.11 -15.95 8.16
CA TYR A 337 0.00 -16.45 8.97
C TYR A 337 -1.35 -16.42 8.23
N LEU A 338 -1.44 -15.69 7.13
CA LEU A 338 -2.64 -15.72 6.29
C LEU A 338 -2.72 -17.03 5.49
N PRO A 339 -3.92 -17.62 5.35
CA PRO A 339 -4.12 -18.81 4.54
C PRO A 339 -3.74 -18.54 3.08
N PRO A 340 -3.27 -19.55 2.33
CA PRO A 340 -2.95 -19.42 0.91
C PRO A 340 -4.20 -19.16 0.07
N CYS A 341 -4.06 -18.32 -0.96
CA CYS A 341 -5.10 -18.21 -1.98
C CYS A 341 -5.21 -19.56 -2.71
N ARG A 342 -6.41 -20.14 -2.72
CA ARG A 342 -6.62 -21.48 -3.31
C ARG A 342 -6.36 -21.56 -4.81
N ARG A 343 -6.38 -20.42 -5.52
CA ARG A 343 -6.08 -20.30 -6.96
C ARG A 343 -4.66 -19.81 -7.25
N LEU A 344 -3.97 -19.23 -6.25
CA LEU A 344 -2.64 -18.63 -6.41
C LEU A 344 -1.87 -18.76 -5.09
N SER A 345 -1.49 -19.99 -4.72
CA SER A 345 -1.03 -20.30 -3.34
C SER A 345 0.25 -19.58 -2.90
N THR A 346 1.03 -19.03 -3.84
CA THR A 346 2.19 -18.19 -3.51
C THR A 346 1.79 -16.84 -2.90
N PHE A 347 0.53 -16.44 -3.07
CA PHE A 347 -0.08 -15.31 -2.38
C PHE A 347 -0.95 -15.81 -1.21
N PRO A 348 -1.06 -15.01 -0.13
CA PRO A 348 -2.14 -15.20 0.82
C PRO A 348 -3.48 -14.97 0.14
N ASP A 349 -4.55 -15.49 0.75
CA ASP A 349 -5.89 -15.20 0.29
C ASP A 349 -6.18 -13.69 0.36
N PHE A 350 -7.00 -13.21 -0.58
CA PHE A 350 -7.13 -11.78 -0.82
C PHE A 350 -8.16 -11.17 0.15
N PRO A 351 -7.84 -10.03 0.79
CA PRO A 351 -8.80 -9.31 1.60
C PRO A 351 -10.04 -8.91 0.81
N GLN A 352 -11.19 -8.88 1.50
CA GLN A 352 -12.43 -8.38 0.94
C GLN A 352 -12.30 -6.92 0.51
N THR A 353 -12.97 -6.57 -0.58
CA THR A 353 -13.07 -5.19 -1.04
C THR A 353 -14.08 -4.41 -0.22
N SER A 354 -13.72 -3.17 0.11
CA SER A 354 -14.61 -2.21 0.74
C SER A 354 -14.30 -0.82 0.20
N VAL A 355 -15.28 0.09 0.29
CA VAL A 355 -15.08 1.49 -0.10
C VAL A 355 -14.08 2.19 0.84
N SER A 356 -14.04 1.76 2.11
CA SER A 356 -13.17 2.32 3.14
C SER A 356 -13.07 1.37 4.34
N GLY A 357 -12.02 1.57 5.13
CA GLY A 357 -11.82 0.88 6.40
C GLY A 357 -10.83 -0.28 6.29
N GLN A 358 -10.53 -0.87 7.44
CA GLN A 358 -9.51 -1.89 7.60
C GLN A 358 -9.73 -3.09 6.66
N ALA A 359 -8.65 -3.61 6.09
CA ALA A 359 -8.67 -4.80 5.27
C ALA A 359 -9.03 -6.02 6.13
N ARG A 360 -10.04 -6.78 5.69
CA ARG A 360 -10.54 -7.95 6.41
C ARG A 360 -10.61 -9.17 5.51
N ILE A 361 -10.42 -10.33 6.10
CA ILE A 361 -10.44 -11.61 5.41
C ILE A 361 -11.24 -12.62 6.24
N GLU A 362 -11.90 -13.57 5.57
CA GLU A 362 -12.67 -14.62 6.23
C GLU A 362 -11.78 -15.84 6.47
N ILE A 363 -11.57 -16.19 7.74
CA ILE A 363 -10.80 -17.36 8.16
C ILE A 363 -11.71 -18.19 9.06
N GLU A 364 -11.95 -19.45 8.68
CA GLU A 364 -12.79 -20.39 9.45
C GLU A 364 -14.19 -19.84 9.80
N GLY A 365 -14.80 -19.09 8.86
CA GLY A 365 -16.12 -18.47 9.05
C GLY A 365 -16.12 -17.23 9.95
N ARG A 366 -14.94 -16.67 10.28
CA ARG A 366 -14.79 -15.43 11.04
C ARG A 366 -14.11 -14.37 10.20
N LEU A 367 -14.70 -13.18 10.20
CA LEU A 367 -14.09 -12.01 9.56
C LEU A 367 -13.04 -11.40 10.51
N VAL A 368 -11.78 -11.45 10.11
CA VAL A 368 -10.64 -10.98 10.90
C VAL A 368 -9.89 -9.86 10.20
N ASN A 369 -9.21 -8.98 10.95
CA ASN A 369 -8.38 -7.92 10.39
C ASN A 369 -7.05 -8.51 9.90
N VAL A 370 -6.70 -8.19 8.65
CA VAL A 370 -5.46 -8.62 8.00
C VAL A 370 -4.22 -8.23 8.82
N THR A 371 -4.21 -7.04 9.42
CA THR A 371 -3.07 -6.51 10.20
C THR A 371 -2.54 -7.50 11.24
N GLY A 372 -3.44 -8.23 11.94
CA GLY A 372 -3.05 -9.21 12.95
C GLY A 372 -2.32 -10.45 12.43
N PHE A 373 -2.24 -10.63 11.11
CA PHE A 373 -1.60 -11.76 10.45
C PHE A 373 -0.42 -11.32 9.56
N MET A 374 -0.06 -10.04 9.59
CA MET A 374 1.02 -9.51 8.75
C MET A 374 2.41 -9.69 9.34
N ASP A 375 2.51 -10.01 10.63
CA ASP A 375 3.79 -10.03 11.33
C ASP A 375 4.68 -11.22 10.94
N GLY A 376 5.98 -11.05 11.17
CA GLY A 376 7.04 -12.01 10.81
C GLY A 376 7.63 -12.67 12.04
N ALA A 377 8.96 -12.69 12.20
CA ALA A 377 9.57 -12.73 13.55
C ALA A 377 9.73 -11.32 14.15
N TYR A 378 9.40 -10.28 13.37
CA TYR A 378 9.29 -8.91 13.84
C TYR A 378 7.87 -8.35 13.63
N PRO A 379 7.41 -7.44 14.52
CA PRO A 379 6.23 -6.61 14.23
C PRO A 379 6.47 -5.84 12.94
N ALA A 380 5.51 -5.78 12.00
CA ALA A 380 5.34 -4.98 10.76
C ALA A 380 6.53 -4.24 10.07
N ARG A 381 7.78 -4.55 10.38
CA ARG A 381 8.98 -3.72 10.16
C ARG A 381 10.11 -4.55 9.55
N TRP A 382 9.77 -5.38 8.58
CA TRP A 382 10.70 -6.34 7.99
C TRP A 382 10.43 -6.57 6.51
N TRP A 383 11.43 -7.08 5.79
CA TRP A 383 11.28 -7.53 4.42
C TRP A 383 12.00 -8.87 4.23
N LEU A 384 11.62 -9.60 3.19
CA LEU A 384 12.27 -10.85 2.86
C LEU A 384 13.36 -10.58 1.82
N LYS A 385 14.61 -10.88 2.20
CA LYS A 385 15.79 -10.76 1.35
C LYS A 385 16.09 -12.09 0.65
N ASP A 386 16.77 -12.01 -0.50
CA ASP A 386 17.19 -13.16 -1.31
C ASP A 386 16.00 -14.01 -1.79
N VAL A 387 14.91 -13.33 -2.12
CA VAL A 387 13.68 -13.95 -2.62
C VAL A 387 13.91 -14.53 -4.01
N PRO A 388 13.43 -15.76 -4.29
CA PRO A 388 13.64 -16.38 -5.59
C PRO A 388 13.15 -15.55 -6.78
N HIS A 389 13.92 -15.62 -7.86
CA HIS A 389 13.47 -15.22 -9.20
C HIS A 389 12.81 -16.40 -9.90
N GLY A 390 12.05 -16.14 -10.95
CA GLY A 390 11.34 -17.18 -11.67
C GLY A 390 10.54 -16.69 -12.86
N SER A 391 9.54 -17.47 -13.24
CA SER A 391 8.54 -17.11 -14.25
C SER A 391 7.15 -17.54 -13.78
N MET A 392 6.09 -16.90 -14.28
CA MET A 392 4.72 -17.25 -13.92
C MET A 392 3.91 -17.64 -15.15
N ALA A 393 3.28 -18.81 -15.09
CA ALA A 393 2.37 -19.28 -16.12
C ALA A 393 1.01 -18.54 -16.06
N ALA A 394 0.24 -18.58 -17.15
CA ALA A 394 -1.04 -17.90 -17.24
C ALA A 394 -2.10 -18.45 -16.26
N ASP A 395 -1.93 -19.69 -15.79
CA ASP A 395 -2.76 -20.34 -14.76
C ASP A 395 -2.30 -20.00 -13.33
N GLY A 396 -1.33 -19.09 -13.16
CA GLY A 396 -0.86 -18.61 -11.86
C GLY A 396 0.25 -19.43 -11.21
N TYR A 397 0.79 -20.46 -11.87
CA TYR A 397 1.92 -21.22 -11.32
C TYR A 397 3.22 -20.43 -11.42
N LEU A 398 3.85 -20.17 -10.27
CA LEU A 398 5.21 -19.64 -10.18
C LEU A 398 6.22 -20.77 -10.31
N THR A 399 7.04 -20.72 -11.34
CA THR A 399 8.19 -21.61 -11.52
C THR A 399 9.47 -20.94 -11.06
N PHE A 400 10.16 -21.53 -10.10
CA PHE A 400 11.43 -21.02 -9.56
C PHE A 400 12.34 -22.15 -9.06
N THR A 401 13.63 -21.86 -8.96
CA THR A 401 14.65 -22.77 -8.41
C THR A 401 15.09 -22.28 -7.04
N ALA A 402 15.09 -23.18 -6.06
CA ALA A 402 15.54 -22.87 -4.71
C ALA A 402 16.09 -24.12 -4.01
N LYS A 403 16.83 -23.89 -2.92
CA LYS A 403 17.26 -24.97 -2.03
C LYS A 403 16.06 -25.60 -1.34
N ALA A 404 15.95 -26.92 -1.45
CA ALA A 404 14.83 -27.64 -0.86
C ALA A 404 15.20 -29.06 -0.44
N ALA A 405 14.45 -29.58 0.53
CA ALA A 405 14.55 -30.96 0.99
C ALA A 405 13.17 -31.62 1.12
N PRO A 406 13.05 -32.92 0.79
CA PRO A 406 11.82 -33.67 1.00
C PRO A 406 11.61 -33.91 2.50
N ILE A 407 10.37 -33.75 2.94
CA ILE A 407 9.97 -33.88 4.35
C ILE A 407 8.74 -34.79 4.48
N LEU A 408 8.60 -35.41 5.65
CA LEU A 408 7.47 -36.27 5.98
C LEU A 408 6.73 -35.73 7.20
N PRO A 409 5.39 -35.78 7.20
CA PRO A 409 4.61 -35.39 8.37
C PRO A 409 4.84 -36.42 9.48
N THR A 410 4.99 -35.97 10.72
CA THR A 410 5.10 -36.86 11.88
C THR A 410 3.73 -37.26 12.43
N GLY A 411 2.66 -36.59 11.99
CA GLY A 411 1.30 -36.73 12.53
C GLY A 411 1.11 -36.06 13.90
N THR A 412 2.10 -35.32 14.39
CA THR A 412 2.03 -34.59 15.67
C THR A 412 1.82 -33.10 15.44
N MET A 413 1.08 -32.47 16.36
CA MET A 413 0.90 -31.01 16.43
C MET A 413 1.62 -30.46 17.67
N ARG A 414 2.21 -29.26 17.58
CA ARG A 414 2.89 -28.58 18.69
C ARG A 414 2.36 -27.16 18.88
N PRO A 415 1.23 -27.00 19.59
CA PRO A 415 0.64 -25.67 19.85
C PRO A 415 1.40 -24.87 20.93
N ASP A 416 2.32 -25.52 21.65
CA ASP A 416 3.13 -24.97 22.73
C ASP A 416 4.37 -24.21 22.25
N VAL A 417 4.73 -24.34 20.97
CA VAL A 417 5.91 -23.69 20.41
C VAL A 417 5.59 -22.23 20.12
N GLU A 418 6.28 -21.33 20.81
CA GLU A 418 6.28 -19.91 20.44
C GLU A 418 6.94 -19.80 19.05
N LEU A 419 6.15 -19.44 18.03
CA LEU A 419 6.54 -19.38 16.61
C LEU A 419 7.69 -18.37 16.32
N TRP A 420 8.14 -17.65 17.34
CA TRP A 420 9.27 -16.70 17.34
C TRP A 420 10.59 -17.35 17.79
N THR A 421 10.54 -18.59 18.29
CA THR A 421 11.71 -19.39 18.68
C THR A 421 12.07 -20.34 17.54
N ALA A 422 13.37 -20.60 17.33
CA ALA A 422 13.82 -21.53 16.30
C ALA A 422 13.05 -22.84 16.46
N ASN A 423 12.29 -23.23 15.42
CA ASN A 423 11.44 -24.41 15.40
C ASN A 423 12.29 -25.70 15.56
N LEU A 424 12.78 -25.94 16.77
CA LEU A 424 13.76 -26.97 17.12
C LEU A 424 13.21 -27.85 18.22
N ARG A 425 13.17 -29.15 17.95
CA ARG A 425 13.43 -30.16 18.97
C ARG A 425 14.90 -30.56 18.84
N LYS A 426 15.69 -30.34 19.88
CA LYS A 426 16.96 -31.04 20.06
C LYS A 426 16.60 -32.31 20.85
N ASP A 427 16.30 -33.41 20.18
CA ASP A 427 16.44 -34.71 20.87
C ASP A 427 17.95 -34.91 21.14
N ASP A 428 18.29 -35.76 22.10
CA ASP A 428 19.68 -36.07 22.50
C ASP A 428 20.56 -36.61 21.36
N ASP A 429 19.99 -36.78 20.16
CA ASP A 429 20.62 -37.26 18.93
C ASP A 429 20.59 -36.14 17.87
N GLU A 430 21.75 -35.54 17.54
CA GLU A 430 21.90 -34.41 16.61
C GLU A 430 21.49 -34.73 15.15
N SER A 431 20.95 -35.92 14.89
CA SER A 431 20.71 -36.49 13.57
C SER A 431 19.25 -36.45 13.08
N ASP A 432 18.26 -36.08 13.91
CA ASP A 432 16.83 -36.02 13.54
C ASP A 432 16.23 -34.61 13.71
N PHE A 433 16.37 -33.76 12.68
CA PHE A 433 15.78 -32.43 12.67
C PHE A 433 14.25 -32.49 12.49
N GLN A 434 13.52 -31.89 13.43
CA GLN A 434 12.08 -31.65 13.33
C GLN A 434 11.80 -30.19 13.00
N PHE A 435 10.85 -29.95 12.11
CA PHE A 435 10.37 -28.63 11.70
C PHE A 435 8.95 -28.47 12.21
N VAL A 436 8.67 -27.36 12.87
CA VAL A 436 7.32 -26.97 13.26
C VAL A 436 6.88 -25.87 12.32
N ALA A 437 5.80 -26.10 11.59
CA ALA A 437 5.25 -25.12 10.66
C ALA A 437 4.39 -24.07 11.39
N THR A 438 4.05 -22.97 10.73
CA THR A 438 3.25 -21.87 11.33
C THR A 438 1.82 -22.28 11.66
N ASP A 439 1.33 -23.38 11.08
CA ASP A 439 0.06 -24.03 11.44
C ASP A 439 0.19 -25.03 12.60
N THR A 440 1.37 -25.08 13.25
CA THR A 440 1.76 -25.97 14.35
C THR A 440 1.98 -27.45 13.99
N SER A 441 1.91 -27.81 12.70
CA SER A 441 2.18 -29.16 12.23
C SER A 441 3.68 -29.49 12.28
N VAL A 442 4.02 -30.74 12.60
CA VAL A 442 5.42 -31.18 12.76
C VAL A 442 5.86 -32.09 11.62
N TRP A 443 7.05 -31.80 11.10
CA TRP A 443 7.65 -32.45 9.94
C TRP A 443 9.09 -32.87 10.25
N ARG A 444 9.62 -33.86 9.51
CA ARG A 444 11.02 -34.30 9.61
C ARG A 444 11.65 -34.43 8.23
N LEU A 445 12.98 -34.30 8.12
CA LEU A 445 13.70 -34.63 6.89
C LEU A 445 13.54 -36.13 6.54
N CYS A 446 13.45 -36.43 5.25
CA CYS A 446 13.59 -37.81 4.78
C CYS A 446 15.02 -38.30 5.00
N LYS A 447 15.19 -39.52 5.55
CA LYS A 447 16.51 -40.14 5.72
C LYS A 447 17.03 -40.70 4.39
N ALA A 448 18.35 -40.87 4.28
CA ALA A 448 18.97 -41.47 3.09
C ALA A 448 18.44 -42.92 2.90
N GLY A 449 17.77 -43.16 1.76
CA GLY A 449 17.04 -44.41 1.46
C GLY A 449 15.52 -44.24 1.42
N GLU A 450 14.94 -43.44 2.32
CA GLU A 450 13.51 -43.08 2.29
C GLU A 450 13.19 -42.06 1.19
N ALA A 451 14.18 -41.28 0.74
CA ALA A 451 13.99 -40.26 -0.28
C ALA A 451 13.56 -40.81 -1.67
N GLU A 452 13.92 -42.07 -1.99
CA GLU A 452 13.48 -42.75 -3.22
C GLU A 452 12.04 -43.30 -3.10
N GLU A 453 11.63 -43.76 -1.91
CA GLU A 453 10.24 -44.19 -1.65
C GLU A 453 9.28 -43.01 -1.40
N ALA A 454 9.75 -41.93 -0.78
CA ALA A 454 8.98 -40.70 -0.55
C ALA A 454 8.66 -39.95 -1.86
N LEU A 455 9.36 -40.25 -2.96
CA LEU A 455 8.97 -39.83 -4.32
C LEU A 455 7.70 -40.54 -4.82
N HIS A 456 7.19 -41.55 -4.12
CA HIS A 456 5.99 -42.31 -4.50
C HIS A 456 4.78 -42.09 -3.57
N THR A 457 4.93 -41.41 -2.43
CA THR A 457 3.85 -40.91 -1.56
C THR A 457 3.63 -39.40 -1.79
N THR A 458 2.61 -38.78 -1.17
CA THR A 458 2.35 -37.33 -1.28
C THR A 458 3.63 -36.55 -1.03
N LYS A 459 4.18 -35.93 -2.07
CA LYS A 459 5.50 -35.30 -2.00
C LYS A 459 5.40 -33.94 -1.33
N ALA A 460 5.87 -33.85 -0.10
CA ALA A 460 6.02 -32.59 0.62
C ALA A 460 7.48 -32.13 0.63
N PHE A 461 7.67 -30.81 0.49
CA PHE A 461 8.98 -30.18 0.51
C PHE A 461 9.01 -28.97 1.43
N VAL A 462 10.15 -28.80 2.08
CA VAL A 462 10.57 -27.51 2.64
C VAL A 462 11.42 -26.79 1.60
N ILE A 463 11.03 -25.57 1.23
CA ILE A 463 11.69 -24.77 0.20
C ILE A 463 12.16 -23.46 0.81
N MET A 464 13.45 -23.14 0.69
CA MET A 464 13.99 -21.87 1.12
C MET A 464 13.47 -20.72 0.26
N ILE A 465 12.95 -19.66 0.89
CA ILE A 465 12.38 -18.51 0.18
C ILE A 465 13.06 -17.17 0.52
N GLY A 466 13.95 -17.15 1.51
CA GLY A 466 14.74 -15.96 1.84
C GLY A 466 15.11 -15.86 3.31
N GLU A 467 15.73 -14.73 3.66
CA GLU A 467 16.02 -14.35 5.05
C GLU A 467 15.24 -13.08 5.41
N GLU A 468 14.56 -13.10 6.54
CA GLU A 468 13.87 -11.94 7.09
C GLU A 468 14.89 -10.94 7.61
N GLU A 469 14.79 -9.72 7.11
CA GLU A 469 15.61 -8.57 7.49
C GLU A 469 14.72 -7.47 8.05
N VAL A 470 15.15 -6.83 9.13
CA VAL A 470 14.44 -5.67 9.69
C VAL A 470 14.62 -4.47 8.75
N TYR A 471 13.62 -3.60 8.68
CA TYR A 471 13.75 -2.35 7.93
C TYR A 471 14.94 -1.54 8.45
N ASP A 472 15.89 -1.23 7.56
CA ASP A 472 17.04 -0.40 7.87
C ASP A 472 16.66 1.08 7.82
N ILE A 473 15.84 1.51 8.79
CA ILE A 473 15.40 2.89 8.96
C ILE A 473 16.34 3.56 9.97
N GLU A 474 16.91 4.70 9.59
CA GLU A 474 18.04 5.36 10.28
C GLU A 474 17.78 5.66 11.76
N TRP A 475 16.55 6.01 12.11
CA TRP A 475 16.14 6.35 13.48
C TRP A 475 15.65 5.14 14.31
N MET A 476 15.58 3.95 13.72
CA MET A 476 15.02 2.76 14.38
C MET A 476 16.13 1.85 14.97
N PRO A 477 15.96 1.35 16.21
CA PRO A 477 16.89 0.38 16.78
C PRO A 477 16.91 -0.93 15.98
N LYS A 478 18.11 -1.45 15.71
CA LYS A 478 18.31 -2.74 15.04
C LYS A 478 18.26 -3.88 16.07
N TRP A 479 17.30 -4.77 15.92
CA TRP A 479 17.21 -6.01 16.70
C TRP A 479 17.54 -7.18 15.78
N GLN A 480 18.54 -8.00 16.12
CA GLN A 480 18.87 -9.22 15.37
C GLN A 480 18.31 -10.45 16.09
N HIS A 481 17.42 -11.19 15.43
CA HIS A 481 16.90 -12.48 15.87
C HIS A 481 17.75 -13.61 15.28
N GLN A 482 17.90 -14.69 16.04
CA GLN A 482 18.64 -15.90 15.64
C GLN A 482 17.83 -16.82 14.70
N CYS A 483 16.69 -16.34 14.18
CA CYS A 483 15.72 -17.09 13.37
C CYS A 483 15.30 -16.30 12.13
N SER A 484 16.25 -15.74 11.37
CA SER A 484 15.94 -14.95 10.16
C SER A 484 15.50 -15.82 8.99
N ILE A 485 15.87 -17.10 8.94
CA ILE A 485 15.63 -17.93 7.76
C ILE A 485 14.14 -18.24 7.59
N ARG A 486 13.63 -18.08 6.37
CA ARG A 486 12.24 -18.42 6.00
C ARG A 486 12.20 -19.50 4.93
N ALA A 487 11.33 -20.46 5.17
CA ALA A 487 11.03 -21.52 4.21
C ALA A 487 9.52 -21.73 4.06
N MET A 488 9.12 -22.25 2.91
CA MET A 488 7.75 -22.59 2.55
C MET A 488 7.56 -24.10 2.67
N LEU A 489 6.42 -24.51 3.25
CA LEU A 489 5.92 -25.88 3.14
C LEU A 489 5.05 -25.97 1.88
N VAL A 490 5.40 -26.88 0.98
CA VAL A 490 4.59 -27.17 -0.21
C VAL A 490 4.27 -28.65 -0.34
N GLU A 491 3.10 -28.94 -0.89
CA GLU A 491 2.62 -30.30 -1.15
C GLU A 491 2.22 -30.47 -2.62
N GLU A 492 2.63 -31.60 -3.20
CA GLU A 492 2.28 -31.97 -4.58
C GLU A 492 0.80 -32.38 -4.65
N HIS A 493 0.03 -31.70 -5.51
CA HIS A 493 -1.38 -32.02 -5.74
C HIS A 493 -1.66 -32.50 -7.18
N ALA A 494 -0.70 -32.34 -8.09
CA ALA A 494 -0.66 -32.95 -9.42
C ALA A 494 0.81 -33.17 -9.84
N PRO A 495 1.13 -34.06 -10.79
CA PRO A 495 2.52 -34.37 -11.14
C PRO A 495 3.33 -33.11 -11.48
N GLY A 496 4.34 -32.80 -10.64
CA GLY A 496 5.21 -31.62 -10.78
C GLY A 496 4.57 -30.28 -10.38
N LYS A 497 3.34 -30.28 -9.89
CA LYS A 497 2.58 -29.10 -9.45
C LYS A 497 2.35 -29.13 -7.95
N PHE A 498 2.79 -28.07 -7.29
CA PHE A 498 2.77 -27.93 -5.85
C PHE A 498 1.89 -26.76 -5.43
N HIS A 499 1.41 -26.81 -4.20
CA HIS A 499 0.74 -25.68 -3.57
C HIS A 499 1.35 -25.44 -2.19
N ARG A 500 1.38 -24.17 -1.79
CA ARG A 500 1.79 -23.78 -0.44
C ARG A 500 0.71 -24.19 0.56
N THR A 501 1.12 -24.85 1.64
CA THR A 501 0.22 -25.14 2.78
C THR A 501 0.59 -24.34 4.03
N SER A 502 1.88 -24.11 4.28
CA SER A 502 2.35 -23.40 5.49
C SER A 502 3.74 -22.77 5.30
N TYR A 503 4.30 -22.20 6.37
CA TYR A 503 5.65 -21.65 6.42
C TYR A 503 6.46 -22.22 7.59
N PHE A 504 7.79 -22.07 7.52
CA PHE A 504 8.71 -22.41 8.60
C PHE A 504 9.62 -21.23 8.94
N PHE A 505 9.84 -21.01 10.23
CA PHE A 505 10.82 -20.04 10.74
C PHE A 505 12.03 -20.83 11.26
N LEU A 506 13.15 -20.74 10.55
CA LEU A 506 14.30 -21.59 10.81
C LEU A 506 15.38 -20.78 11.55
N GLY A 507 15.92 -21.39 12.61
CA GLY A 507 17.05 -20.85 13.35
C GLY A 507 18.37 -20.95 12.60
N ASP A 508 19.37 -20.19 13.05
CA ASP A 508 20.76 -20.26 12.55
C ASP A 508 21.34 -21.68 12.58
N SER A 509 20.86 -22.55 13.47
CA SER A 509 21.26 -23.96 13.55
C SER A 509 20.95 -24.75 12.28
N PHE A 510 19.98 -24.32 11.47
CA PHE A 510 19.66 -24.95 10.19
C PHE A 510 20.61 -24.51 9.06
N LYS A 511 21.44 -23.47 9.24
CA LYS A 511 22.34 -22.96 8.17
C LYS A 511 23.29 -24.05 7.64
N SER A 512 23.80 -24.91 8.51
CA SER A 512 24.64 -26.05 8.11
C SER A 512 23.85 -27.08 7.31
N VAL A 513 22.65 -27.42 7.76
CA VAL A 513 21.77 -28.41 7.13
C VAL A 513 21.30 -27.92 5.75
N ILE A 514 20.89 -26.66 5.65
CA ILE A 514 20.44 -26.02 4.40
C ILE A 514 21.60 -25.90 3.40
N ARG A 515 22.85 -25.83 3.85
CA ARG A 515 24.01 -25.79 2.95
C ARG A 515 24.04 -27.01 2.03
N ASP A 516 23.67 -28.17 2.56
CA ASP A 516 23.70 -29.46 1.86
C ASP A 516 22.42 -29.74 1.06
N TRP A 517 21.41 -28.88 1.14
CA TRP A 517 20.20 -29.01 0.33
C TRP A 517 20.50 -28.75 -1.15
N LYS A 518 19.94 -29.61 -1.99
CA LYS A 518 20.04 -29.45 -3.45
C LYS A 518 19.08 -28.35 -3.92
N GLU A 519 19.52 -27.59 -4.91
CA GLU A 519 18.61 -26.75 -5.68
C GLU A 519 17.68 -27.63 -6.52
N ARG A 520 16.40 -27.29 -6.50
CA ARG A 520 15.36 -27.96 -7.28
C ARG A 520 14.43 -26.91 -7.85
N GLU A 521 13.91 -27.20 -9.03
CA GLU A 521 12.87 -26.39 -9.67
C GLU A 521 11.50 -26.84 -9.17
N PHE A 522 10.63 -25.87 -8.85
CA PHE A 522 9.27 -26.09 -8.41
C PHE A 522 8.31 -25.22 -9.21
N ALA A 523 7.15 -25.77 -9.55
CA ALA A 523 5.99 -25.02 -10.01
C ALA A 523 4.96 -24.95 -8.88
N VAL A 524 4.80 -23.79 -8.26
CA VAL A 524 3.92 -23.56 -7.10
C VAL A 524 2.74 -22.69 -7.50
N GLY A 525 1.52 -23.17 -7.31
CA GLY A 525 0.28 -22.49 -7.68
C GLY A 525 -0.92 -23.00 -6.89
N GLY A 526 -2.12 -22.53 -7.22
CA GLY A 526 -3.35 -22.96 -6.56
C GLY A 526 -3.77 -24.39 -6.92
N PRO A 527 -4.23 -25.22 -5.96
CA PRO A 527 -4.79 -26.53 -6.26
C PRO A 527 -6.15 -26.45 -6.97
N ASP A 528 -6.86 -25.33 -6.83
CA ASP A 528 -8.12 -25.10 -7.54
C ASP A 528 -7.82 -24.57 -8.95
N ALA A 529 -8.55 -25.07 -9.96
CA ALA A 529 -8.42 -24.58 -11.32
C ALA A 529 -8.79 -23.09 -11.40
N ALA A 530 -8.03 -22.32 -12.18
CA ALA A 530 -8.46 -20.99 -12.56
C ALA A 530 -9.67 -21.12 -13.50
N GLU A 531 -10.89 -20.91 -13.00
CA GLU A 531 -12.04 -20.70 -13.89
C GLU A 531 -11.75 -19.46 -14.75
N HIS A 532 -11.81 -19.68 -16.07
CA HIS A 532 -11.49 -18.72 -17.13
C HIS A 532 -12.54 -17.63 -17.29
#